data_AF-A0A2N8F2A7-F1
#
_entry.id   AF-A0A2N8F2A7-F1
#
_cell.length_a   1.000
_cell.length_b   1.000
_cell.length_c   1.000
_cell.angle_alpha   90.00
_cell.angle_beta   90.00
_cell.angle_gamma   90.00
#
_symmetry.space_group_name_H-M   'P 1'
#
loop_
_entity.id
_entity.type
_entity.pdbx_description
1 polymer ?
#
loop_
_entity_poly.entity_id
_entity_poly.type
_entity_poly.pdbx_seq_one_letter_code
_entity_poly.pdbx_strand_id
1 'polypeptide(L)' 'MSAASAVTHHLEHERFVVRDISDQYEAPTFDLIFRDQEHGVERCSDSVWSSHEQASVAAEALEKADRRPVHWGVLKSL' A
#
# COMPACT_ATOMS: atom_id res chain seq x y z
N MET A 1 5.31 30.28 -13.83
CA MET A 1 4.41 29.18 -13.44
C MET A 1 4.84 27.96 -14.24
N SER A 2 5.54 27.02 -13.60
CA SER A 2 6.05 25.81 -14.26
C SER A 2 5.75 24.61 -13.38
N ALA A 3 5.28 23.55 -14.04
CA ALA A 3 4.63 22.38 -13.50
C ALA A 3 5.60 21.38 -12.84
N ALA A 4 4.96 20.48 -12.07
CA ALA A 4 5.36 19.10 -11.84
C ALA A 4 6.74 18.86 -11.24
N SER A 5 6.77 18.81 -9.91
CA SER A 5 7.52 17.76 -9.22
C SER A 5 6.57 17.15 -8.19
N ALA A 6 5.75 16.21 -8.66
CA ALA A 6 5.20 15.20 -7.77
C ALA A 6 6.41 14.61 -7.05
N VAL A 7 6.49 14.91 -5.76
CA VAL A 7 7.59 14.45 -4.93
C VAL A 7 7.38 12.95 -4.76
N THR A 8 7.80 12.17 -5.76
CA THR A 8 8.22 10.79 -5.59
C THR A 8 9.47 10.84 -4.71
N HIS A 9 9.24 11.07 -3.42
CA HIS A 9 10.13 10.56 -2.41
C HIS A 9 10.02 9.04 -2.53
N HIS A 10 10.81 8.50 -3.46
CA HIS A 10 11.41 7.18 -3.34
C HIS A 10 12.13 7.13 -1.98
N LEU A 11 11.37 6.93 -0.91
CA LEU A 11 11.92 6.48 0.35
C LEU A 11 12.04 4.97 0.18
N GLU A 12 13.28 4.51 0.13
CA GLU A 12 13.68 3.11 -0.07
C GLU A 12 13.17 2.14 1.01
N HIS A 13 12.15 2.51 1.80
CA HIS A 13 11.75 1.83 3.04
C HIS A 13 10.23 1.77 3.31
N GLU A 14 9.34 2.17 2.39
CA GLU A 14 7.90 1.95 2.61
C GLU A 14 7.54 0.50 2.27
N ARG A 15 7.44 -0.33 3.32
CA ARG A 15 7.02 -1.73 3.18
C ARG A 15 5.54 -1.81 2.81
N PHE A 16 4.78 -0.77 3.10
CA PHE A 16 3.38 -0.64 2.74
C PHE A 16 3.22 0.34 1.57
N VAL A 17 2.47 -0.08 0.55
CA VAL A 17 2.17 0.72 -0.63
C VAL A 17 0.66 0.78 -0.81
N VAL A 18 0.12 1.98 -1.00
CA VAL A 18 -1.29 2.14 -1.38
C VAL A 18 -1.45 1.77 -2.85
N ARG A 19 -2.38 0.86 -3.15
CA ARG A 19 -2.75 0.49 -4.51
C ARG A 19 -4.19 0.89 -4.78
N ASP A 20 -4.40 1.46 -5.95
CA ASP A 20 -5.73 1.77 -6.48
C ASP A 20 -6.27 0.51 -7.17
N ILE A 21 -7.43 0.04 -6.71
CA ILE A 21 -8.16 -1.10 -7.26
C ILE A 21 -9.56 -0.67 -7.75
N SER A 22 -9.77 0.63 -7.96
CA SER A 22 -11.05 1.18 -8.41
C SER A 22 -11.51 0.61 -9.76
N ASP A 23 -10.61 0.04 -10.56
CA ASP A 23 -10.94 -0.65 -11.82
C ASP A 23 -11.81 -1.91 -11.61
N GLN A 24 -11.79 -2.48 -10.41
CA GLN A 24 -12.59 -3.64 -10.01
C GLN A 24 -13.90 -3.27 -9.32
N TYR A 25 -14.17 -1.99 -9.09
CA TYR A 25 -15.31 -1.50 -8.32
C TYR A 25 -16.01 -0.32 -9.02
N GLU A 26 -17.25 -0.02 -8.62
CA GLU A 26 -18.01 1.12 -9.16
C GLU A 26 -17.67 2.46 -8.47
N ALA A 27 -16.74 2.44 -7.50
CA ALA A 27 -16.38 3.60 -6.68
C ALA A 27 -14.88 3.59 -6.33
N PRO A 28 -14.30 4.76 -5.96
CA PRO A 28 -12.91 4.84 -5.52
C PRO A 28 -12.61 3.84 -4.40
N THR A 29 -11.71 2.90 -4.69
CA THR A 29 -11.39 1.79 -3.79
C THR A 29 -9.89 1.55 -3.80
N PHE A 30 -9.30 1.54 -2.61
CA PHE A 30 -7.87 1.41 -2.40
C PHE A 30 -7.58 0.27 -1.44
N ASP A 31 -6.49 -0.44 -1.64
CA ASP A 31 -5.97 -1.43 -0.71
C ASP A 31 -4.48 -1.18 -0.40
N LEU A 32 -3.89 -2.00 0.46
CA LEU A 32 -2.49 -1.93 0.82
C LEU A 32 -1.73 -3.16 0.34
N ILE A 33 -0.57 -2.92 -0.24
CA ILE A 33 0.43 -3.94 -0.54
C ILE A 33 1.52 -3.89 0.52
N PHE A 34 1.74 -5.00 1.21
CA PHE A 34 2.89 -5.22 2.08
C PHE A 34 3.98 -5.99 1.34
N ARG A 35 5.18 -5.41 1.24
CA ARG A 35 6.39 -6.05 0.71
C ARG A 35 7.07 -6.85 1.81
N ASP A 36 6.74 -8.13 1.87
CA ASP A 36 7.31 -9.09 2.80
C ASP A 36 8.68 -9.55 2.31
N GLN A 37 9.71 -8.74 2.55
CA GLN A 37 11.09 -9.06 2.16
C GLN A 37 11.64 -10.32 2.85
N GLU A 38 11.11 -10.66 4.04
CA GLU A 38 11.52 -11.85 4.78
C GLU A 38 11.10 -13.13 4.05
N HIS A 39 9.92 -13.12 3.42
CA HIS A 39 9.38 -14.27 2.67
C HIS A 39 9.53 -14.13 1.14
N GLY A 40 10.02 -12.99 0.65
CA GLY A 40 10.17 -12.72 -0.78
C GLY A 40 8.84 -12.64 -1.52
N VAL A 41 7.80 -12.06 -0.90
CA VAL A 41 6.46 -11.94 -1.50
C VAL A 41 5.85 -10.55 -1.28
N GLU A 42 4.92 -10.17 -2.16
CA GLU A 42 3.97 -9.09 -1.91
C GLU A 42 2.67 -9.66 -1.40
N ARG A 43 2.09 -9.02 -0.39
CA ARG A 43 0.80 -9.38 0.19
C ARG A 43 -0.20 -8.24 0.05
N CYS A 44 -1.45 -8.52 -0.27
CA CYS A 44 -2.51 -7.50 -0.32
C CYS A 44 -3.39 -7.55 0.94
N SER A 45 -3.81 -6.39 1.43
CA SER A 45 -4.65 -6.28 2.60
C SER A 45 -6.04 -6.89 2.40
N ASP A 46 -6.57 -7.49 3.47
CA ASP A 46 -7.96 -7.97 3.49
C ASP A 46 -8.99 -6.82 3.59
N SER A 47 -8.52 -5.63 4.00
CA SER A 47 -9.32 -4.41 4.09
C SER A 47 -9.15 -3.52 2.86
N VAL A 48 -10.18 -2.72 2.58
CA VAL A 48 -10.17 -1.67 1.55
C VAL A 48 -10.60 -0.33 2.14
N TRP A 49 -10.20 0.76 1.48
CA TRP A 49 -10.49 2.14 1.87
C TRP A 49 -11.14 2.90 0.72
N SER A 50 -11.97 3.89 1.09
CA SER A 50 -12.72 4.71 0.13
C SER A 50 -11.92 5.89 -0.45
N SER A 51 -10.72 6.14 0.08
CA SER A 51 -9.84 7.19 -0.43
C SER A 51 -8.37 6.81 -0.24
N HIS A 52 -7.54 7.35 -1.13
CA HIS A 52 -6.08 7.23 -1.04
C HIS A 52 -5.57 7.75 0.31
N GLU A 53 -6.08 8.89 0.81
CA GLU A 53 -5.67 9.47 2.10
C GLU A 53 -5.93 8.52 3.27
N GLN A 54 -7.10 7.87 3.31
CA GLN A 54 -7.41 6.89 4.36
C GLN A 54 -6.46 5.68 4.31
N ALA A 55 -6.18 5.17 3.11
CA ALA A 55 -5.24 4.07 2.92
C ALA A 55 -3.82 4.47 3.34
N SER A 56 -3.36 5.68 2.98
CA SER A 56 -2.04 6.20 3.37
C SER A 56 -1.89 6.34 4.89
N VAL A 57 -2.92 6.85 5.58
CA VAL A 57 -2.93 6.91 7.06
C VAL A 57 -2.81 5.50 7.67
N ALA A 58 -3.50 4.51 7.09
CA ALA A 58 -3.39 3.13 7.55
C ALA A 58 -2.00 2.53 7.28
N ALA A 59 -1.43 2.76 6.10
CA ALA A 59 -0.07 2.34 5.74
C ALA A 59 0.96 2.91 6.72
N GLU A 60 0.90 4.21 6.99
CA GLU A 60 1.78 4.86 7.96
C GLU A 60 1.62 4.28 9.37
N ALA A 61 0.39 4.00 9.80
CA ALA A 61 0.14 3.44 11.12
C ALA A 61 0.74 2.03 11.25
N LEU A 62 0.66 1.21 10.19
CA LEU A 62 1.27 -0.11 10.15
C LEU A 62 2.80 -0.03 10.14
N GLU A 63 3.37 0.89 9.37
CA GLU A 63 4.83 1.12 9.31
C GLU A 63 5.37 1.58 10.67
N LYS A 64 4.74 2.58 11.30
CA LYS A 64 5.10 3.10 12.63
C LYS A 64 4.99 2.03 13.73
N ALA A 65 4.08 1.08 13.58
CA ALA A 65 3.88 -0.03 14.51
C ALA A 65 4.75 -1.25 14.20
N ASP A 66 5.64 -1.18 13.21
CA ASP A 66 6.43 -2.29 12.67
C ASP A 66 5.61 -3.57 12.42
N ARG A 67 4.39 -3.41 11.87
CA ARG A 67 3.48 -4.53 11.66
C ARG A 67 3.95 -5.38 10.47
N ARG A 68 3.85 -6.70 10.64
CA ARG A 68 4.08 -7.69 9.59
C ARG A 68 2.84 -8.54 9.40
N PRO A 69 1.91 -8.13 8.52
CA PRO A 69 0.65 -8.86 8.34
C PRO A 69 0.86 -10.10 7.46
N VAL A 70 1.57 -11.11 7.98
CA VAL A 70 1.85 -12.37 7.27
C VAL A 70 0.59 -13.19 6.94
N HIS A 71 -0.54 -12.85 7.55
CA HIS A 71 -1.85 -13.46 7.27
C HIS A 71 -2.51 -12.91 6.00
N TRP A 72 -2.06 -11.76 5.49
CA TRP A 72 -2.58 -11.18 4.26
C TRP A 72 -2.32 -12.08 3.05
N GLY A 73 -3.25 -12.01 2.09
CA GLY A 73 -3.21 -12.80 0.87
C GLY A 73 -1.94 -12.54 0.06
N VAL A 74 -1.27 -13.60 -0.39
CA VAL A 74 -0.09 -13.49 -1.25
C VAL A 74 -0.54 -13.08 -2.65
N LEU A 75 -0.01 -11.97 -3.15
CA LEU A 75 -0.29 -11.45 -4.48
C LEU A 75 0.69 -12.02 -5.51
N LYS A 76 1.99 -11.95 -5.23
CA LYS A 76 3.07 -12.46 -6.09
C LYS A 76 4.38 -12.61 -5.31
N SER A 77 5.32 -13.36 -5.89
CA SER A 77 6.71 -13.36 -5.45
C SER A 77 7.42 -12.07 -5.87
N LEU A 78 8.41 -11.65 -5.07
CA LEU A 78 9.31 -10.53 -5.33
C LEU A 78 10.49 -10.95 -6.21
#